data_AF-A0A0E3VWI3-F1
#
_entry.id   AF-A0A0E3VWI3-F1
#
_cell.length_a   1.000
_cell.length_b   1.000
_cell.length_c   1.000
_cell.angle_alpha   90.00
_cell.angle_beta   90.00
_cell.angle_gamma   90.00
#
_symmetry.space_group_name_H-M   'P 1'
#
loop_
_entity.id
_entity.type
_entity.pdbx_description
1 polymer ?
#
loop_
_entity_poly.entity_id
_entity_poly.type
_entity_poly.pdbx_seq_one_letter_code
_entity_poly.pdbx_strand_id
1 'polypeptide(L)'
;MTPKRSFDYDVLVIAVGSQNNDFGTPGVAEHAIKLESQADAKRFHERMVNACIRAHAQSSPLGEHQLKVAIIGAGATGVELAAELHRTTREVVAHGLDQVDPQKDIRITLIEAADRVLPALPERVSKETEKLLVRLGVNVLVGAKVSVVGSDHVSLTDGRTIPAELIVWAAGVKAPDSLKEIAGLETNRINQLVVRPTLQATRDDNIFAIGDCSACSWGDRGNVPPRAQAAHQQASHLYSQIPRHLRGEAIKDYRYRDFGSLVSLGEFSTVGSMMGALVGGSLVFEGLFARMMYLSLYKMHEHALHGSVKVALDTLARLITRRTEPHVKLH
;
A
#
# COMPACT_ATOMS: atom_id res chain seq x y z
N MET A 1 5.38 27.82 7.82
CA MET A 1 6.45 26.87 8.21
C MET A 1 6.50 26.81 9.72
N THR A 2 6.44 25.62 10.31
CA THR A 2 6.59 25.46 11.76
C THR A 2 8.03 25.85 12.14
N PRO A 3 8.26 26.65 13.20
CA PRO A 3 9.62 27.07 13.58
C PRO A 3 10.49 25.86 13.97
N LYS A 4 11.80 25.96 13.71
CA LYS A 4 12.79 24.92 14.07
C LYS A 4 12.79 24.74 15.59
N ARG A 5 12.79 23.47 16.03
CA ARG A 5 12.85 23.08 17.45
C ARG A 5 13.94 22.02 17.63
N SER A 6 14.52 21.99 18.82
CA SER A 6 15.48 20.97 19.26
C SER A 6 14.96 20.34 20.54
N PHE A 7 15.16 19.02 20.67
CA PHE A 7 14.79 18.25 21.85
C PHE A 7 15.94 17.30 22.16
N ASP A 8 16.35 17.30 23.43
CA ASP A 8 17.31 16.32 23.93
C ASP A 8 16.61 14.99 24.20
N TYR A 9 17.34 13.89 24.11
CA TYR A 9 16.84 12.55 24.39
C TYR A 9 17.91 11.70 25.07
N ASP A 10 17.48 10.82 25.98
CA ASP A 10 18.32 9.74 26.50
C ASP A 10 18.23 8.49 25.60
N VAL A 11 17.04 8.27 25.02
CA VAL A 11 16.73 7.17 24.10
C VAL A 11 15.85 7.70 22.98
N LEU A 12 16.19 7.38 21.73
CA LEU A 12 15.43 7.77 20.54
C LEU A 12 14.87 6.54 19.83
N VAL A 13 13.57 6.54 19.51
CA VAL A 13 12.95 5.52 18.65
C VAL A 13 12.48 6.17 17.35
N ILE A 14 13.09 5.80 16.24
CA ILE A 14 12.78 6.30 14.90
C ILE A 14 11.75 5.37 14.25
N ALA A 15 10.54 5.87 14.06
CA ALA A 15 9.40 5.13 13.49
C ALA A 15 8.69 5.98 12.41
N VAL A 16 9.45 6.67 11.57
CA VAL A 16 8.93 7.64 10.58
C VAL A 16 8.37 7.00 9.31
N GLY A 17 8.41 5.67 9.21
CA GLY A 17 7.85 4.93 8.08
C GLY A 17 8.66 5.05 6.79
N SER A 18 7.96 4.97 5.66
CA SER A 18 8.54 5.06 4.32
C SER A 18 7.82 6.12 3.48
N GLN A 19 8.40 6.39 2.31
CA GLN A 19 7.86 7.20 1.23
C GLN A 19 7.88 6.38 -0.08
N ASN A 20 7.13 6.84 -1.08
CA ASN A 20 7.09 6.25 -2.40
C ASN A 20 8.47 6.33 -3.06
N ASN A 21 8.89 5.23 -3.67
CA ASN A 21 10.13 5.17 -4.42
C ASN A 21 9.84 5.35 -5.92
N ASP A 22 10.19 6.51 -6.48
CA ASP A 22 10.08 6.75 -7.92
C ASP A 22 11.23 6.10 -8.73
N PHE A 23 12.24 5.55 -8.05
CA PHE A 23 13.46 4.97 -8.62
C PHE A 23 14.23 5.93 -9.54
N GLY A 24 14.02 7.25 -9.41
CA GLY A 24 14.56 8.25 -10.32
C GLY A 24 13.93 8.22 -11.73
N THR A 25 12.75 7.62 -11.88
CA THR A 25 12.01 7.58 -13.16
C THR A 25 11.55 8.99 -13.53
N PRO A 26 11.99 9.55 -14.68
CA PRO A 26 11.61 10.92 -15.08
C PRO A 26 10.09 11.12 -15.18
N GLY A 27 9.61 12.26 -14.68
CA GLY A 27 8.20 12.68 -14.79
C GLY A 27 7.27 12.12 -13.72
N VAL A 28 7.72 11.18 -12.88
CA VAL A 28 6.89 10.61 -11.81
C VAL A 28 6.48 11.66 -10.79
N ALA A 29 7.40 12.53 -10.37
CA ALA A 29 7.13 13.55 -9.37
C ALA A 29 6.16 14.63 -9.87
N GLU A 30 6.19 14.92 -11.17
CA GLU A 30 5.42 15.96 -11.82
C GLU A 30 4.02 15.50 -12.23
N HIS A 31 3.91 14.28 -12.74
CA HIS A 31 2.70 13.82 -13.43
C HIS A 31 1.96 12.68 -12.73
N ALA A 32 2.66 11.85 -11.93
CA ALA A 32 2.01 10.74 -11.23
C ALA A 32 1.40 11.17 -9.89
N ILE A 33 0.30 10.51 -9.55
CA ILE A 33 -0.37 10.62 -8.26
C ILE A 33 0.21 9.53 -7.35
N LYS A 34 0.68 9.92 -6.17
CA LYS A 34 1.06 8.99 -5.11
C LYS A 34 -0.19 8.56 -4.33
N LEU A 35 -0.12 7.49 -3.54
CA LEU A 35 -1.24 7.06 -2.68
C LEU A 35 -0.70 6.69 -1.29
N GLU A 36 -0.16 7.69 -0.59
CA GLU A 36 0.47 7.48 0.73
C GLU A 36 -0.38 8.05 1.86
N SER A 37 -1.14 9.10 1.56
CA SER A 37 -1.98 9.80 2.52
C SER A 37 -3.44 9.81 2.13
N GLN A 38 -4.31 10.09 3.11
CA GLN A 38 -5.73 10.33 2.85
C GLN A 38 -5.96 11.51 1.89
N ALA A 39 -5.09 12.53 1.96
CA ALA A 39 -5.15 13.67 1.06
C ALA A 39 -4.87 13.26 -0.40
N ASP A 40 -3.93 12.34 -0.60
CA ASP A 40 -3.63 11.80 -1.94
C ASP A 40 -4.82 11.02 -2.51
N ALA A 41 -5.44 10.15 -1.68
CA ALA A 41 -6.62 9.39 -2.08
C ALA A 41 -7.80 10.31 -2.45
N LYS A 42 -8.02 11.38 -1.68
CA LYS A 42 -9.05 12.39 -1.98
C LYS A 42 -8.75 13.11 -3.29
N ARG A 43 -7.50 13.55 -3.50
CA ARG A 43 -7.07 14.21 -4.74
C ARG A 43 -7.24 13.32 -5.96
N PHE A 44 -6.93 12.03 -5.83
CA PHE A 44 -7.15 11.05 -6.88
C PHE A 44 -8.64 10.93 -7.22
N HIS A 45 -9.49 10.76 -6.21
CA HIS A 45 -10.94 10.66 -6.39
C HIS A 45 -11.53 11.92 -7.06
N GLU A 46 -11.17 13.11 -6.59
CA GLU A 46 -11.60 14.39 -7.19
C GLU A 46 -11.16 14.51 -8.65
N ARG A 47 -9.93 14.12 -8.99
CA ARG A 47 -9.45 14.12 -10.38
C ARG A 47 -10.25 13.17 -11.25
N MET A 48 -10.59 11.99 -10.73
CA MET A 48 -11.36 11.00 -11.48
C MET A 48 -12.79 11.50 -11.74
N VAL A 49 -13.47 12.01 -10.72
CA VAL A 49 -14.82 12.58 -10.86
C VAL A 49 -14.81 13.75 -11.84
N ASN A 50 -13.83 14.65 -11.73
CA ASN A 50 -13.70 15.78 -12.66
C ASN A 50 -13.42 15.33 -14.09
N ALA A 51 -12.67 14.25 -14.31
CA ALA A 51 -12.46 13.67 -15.64
C ALA A 51 -13.77 13.16 -16.23
N CYS A 52 -14.57 12.42 -15.45
CA CYS A 52 -15.90 11.95 -15.85
C CYS A 52 -16.85 13.10 -16.20
N ILE A 53 -16.88 14.17 -15.38
CA ILE A 53 -17.72 15.35 -15.64
C ILE A 53 -17.29 16.07 -16.93
N ARG A 54 -15.99 16.26 -17.15
CA ARG A 54 -15.48 16.85 -18.40
C ARG A 54 -15.83 16.00 -19.62
N ALA A 55 -15.65 14.69 -19.51
CA ALA A 55 -15.98 13.74 -20.56
C ALA A 55 -17.47 13.73 -20.93
N HIS A 56 -18.34 13.95 -19.95
CA HIS A 56 -19.78 14.06 -20.17
C HIS A 56 -20.20 15.41 -20.77
N ALA A 57 -19.53 16.51 -20.38
CA ALA A 57 -19.88 17.84 -20.83
C ALA A 57 -19.34 18.20 -22.23
N GLN A 58 -18.37 17.44 -22.74
CA GLN A 58 -17.78 17.72 -24.06
C GLN A 58 -18.66 17.20 -25.21
N SER A 59 -18.62 17.92 -26.32
CA SER A 59 -19.34 17.56 -27.55
C SER A 59 -18.46 16.78 -28.54
N SER A 60 -17.14 16.85 -28.37
CA SER A 60 -16.16 16.15 -29.20
C SER A 60 -15.97 14.70 -28.73
N PRO A 61 -15.57 13.78 -29.63
CA PRO A 61 -15.16 12.44 -29.24
C PRO A 61 -14.06 12.45 -28.18
N LEU A 62 -14.06 11.44 -27.32
CA LEU A 62 -13.02 11.25 -26.31
C LEU A 62 -11.64 11.14 -26.97
N GLY A 63 -10.69 11.95 -26.50
CA GLY A 63 -9.29 11.87 -26.86
C GLY A 63 -8.65 10.56 -26.35
N GLU A 64 -7.49 10.21 -26.91
CA GLU A 64 -6.88 8.90 -26.66
C GLU A 64 -6.50 8.64 -25.20
N HIS A 65 -6.24 9.64 -24.38
CA HIS A 65 -5.88 9.45 -22.96
C HIS A 65 -7.07 9.65 -21.99
N GLN A 66 -8.15 10.26 -22.45
CA GLN A 66 -9.26 10.65 -21.58
C GLN A 66 -9.92 9.43 -20.94
N LEU A 67 -10.26 9.55 -19.65
CA LEU A 67 -10.85 8.48 -18.83
C LEU A 67 -10.00 7.21 -18.68
N LYS A 68 -8.73 7.25 -19.09
CA LYS A 68 -7.79 6.15 -18.91
C LYS A 68 -6.97 6.35 -17.64
N VAL A 69 -6.87 5.29 -16.85
CA VAL A 69 -6.09 5.24 -15.61
C VAL A 69 -4.93 4.26 -15.79
N ALA A 70 -3.70 4.72 -15.62
CA ALA A 70 -2.51 3.87 -15.54
C ALA A 70 -2.04 3.75 -14.10
N ILE A 71 -1.97 2.53 -13.59
CA ILE A 71 -1.48 2.22 -12.24
C ILE A 71 -0.13 1.51 -12.40
N ILE A 72 0.95 2.15 -11.94
CA ILE A 72 2.29 1.57 -11.97
C ILE A 72 2.56 0.87 -10.63
N GLY A 73 2.86 -0.43 -10.70
CA GLY A 73 3.12 -1.32 -9.57
C GLY A 73 1.93 -2.22 -9.25
N ALA A 74 2.06 -3.52 -9.48
CA ALA A 74 1.06 -4.54 -9.13
C ALA A 74 1.35 -5.20 -7.78
N GLY A 75 1.82 -4.43 -6.80
CA GLY A 75 1.79 -4.81 -5.39
C GLY A 75 0.37 -4.77 -4.82
N ALA A 76 0.21 -5.03 -3.52
CA ALA A 76 -1.10 -5.04 -2.86
C ALA A 76 -1.90 -3.75 -3.13
N THR A 77 -1.27 -2.59 -2.96
CA THR A 77 -1.90 -1.27 -3.17
C THR A 77 -2.41 -1.08 -4.60
N GLY A 78 -1.60 -1.38 -5.62
CA GLY A 78 -2.00 -1.19 -7.01
C GLY A 78 -3.09 -2.15 -7.47
N VAL A 79 -3.03 -3.40 -6.99
CA VAL A 79 -4.06 -4.42 -7.22
C VAL A 79 -5.39 -4.03 -6.56
N GLU A 80 -5.36 -3.61 -5.30
CA GLU A 80 -6.52 -3.13 -4.55
C GLU A 80 -7.17 -1.93 -5.25
N LEU A 81 -6.36 -0.95 -5.65
CA LEU A 81 -6.83 0.23 -6.37
C LEU A 81 -7.48 -0.14 -7.71
N ALA A 82 -6.85 -1.01 -8.49
CA ALA A 82 -7.37 -1.43 -9.79
C ALA A 82 -8.74 -2.12 -9.65
N ALA A 83 -8.88 -3.00 -8.66
CA ALA A 83 -10.13 -3.68 -8.37
C ALA A 83 -11.24 -2.71 -7.89
N GLU A 84 -10.90 -1.77 -7.01
CA GLU A 84 -11.87 -0.81 -6.47
C GLU A 84 -12.31 0.21 -7.52
N LEU A 85 -11.39 0.70 -8.35
CA LEU A 85 -11.69 1.66 -9.41
C LEU A 85 -12.70 1.12 -10.41
N HIS A 86 -12.55 -0.14 -10.82
CA HIS A 86 -13.51 -0.79 -11.72
C HIS A 86 -14.93 -0.73 -11.17
N ARG A 87 -15.11 -0.84 -9.85
CA ARG A 87 -16.40 -0.68 -9.18
C ARG A 87 -16.86 0.78 -9.19
N THR A 88 -16.06 1.68 -8.60
CA THR A 88 -16.48 3.08 -8.38
C THR A 88 -16.89 3.76 -9.67
N THR A 89 -16.21 3.46 -10.78
CA THR A 89 -16.58 4.07 -12.06
C THR A 89 -17.89 3.58 -12.65
N ARG A 90 -18.35 2.36 -12.34
CA ARG A 90 -19.71 1.92 -12.71
C ARG A 90 -20.78 2.66 -11.91
N GLU A 91 -20.52 2.89 -10.61
CA GLU A 91 -21.45 3.60 -9.74
C GLU A 91 -21.59 5.08 -10.14
N VAL A 92 -20.48 5.77 -10.40
CA VAL A 92 -20.49 7.20 -10.78
C VAL A 92 -21.26 7.43 -12.10
N VAL A 93 -21.07 6.57 -13.10
CA VAL A 93 -21.73 6.74 -14.39
C VAL A 93 -23.21 6.33 -14.34
N ALA A 94 -23.57 5.33 -13.53
CA ALA A 94 -24.97 4.94 -13.31
C ALA A 94 -25.83 6.05 -12.67
N HIS A 95 -25.21 7.07 -12.07
CA HIS A 95 -25.90 8.16 -11.39
C HIS A 95 -26.07 9.45 -12.22
N GLY A 96 -25.89 9.40 -13.55
CA GLY A 96 -26.36 10.47 -14.44
C GLY A 96 -25.34 11.00 -15.46
N LEU A 97 -24.40 10.16 -15.93
CA LEU A 97 -23.47 10.52 -16.99
C LEU A 97 -23.78 9.75 -18.29
N ASP A 98 -24.98 9.94 -18.84
CA ASP A 98 -25.53 9.14 -19.95
C ASP A 98 -24.70 9.18 -21.25
N GLN A 99 -23.80 10.16 -21.41
CA GLN A 99 -22.90 10.28 -22.56
C GLN A 99 -21.59 9.48 -22.45
N VAL A 100 -21.30 8.87 -21.29
CA VAL A 100 -20.10 8.06 -21.07
C VAL A 100 -20.52 6.61 -20.92
N ASP A 101 -19.94 5.70 -21.72
CA ASP A 101 -20.08 4.26 -21.49
C ASP A 101 -18.95 3.80 -20.55
N PRO A 102 -19.25 3.48 -19.28
CA PRO A 102 -18.21 3.14 -18.31
C PRO A 102 -17.47 1.85 -18.64
N GLN A 103 -18.06 0.93 -19.42
CA GLN A 103 -17.37 -0.31 -19.81
C GLN A 103 -16.41 -0.10 -20.98
N LYS A 104 -16.71 0.86 -21.85
CA LYS A 104 -15.93 1.12 -23.07
C LYS A 104 -14.87 2.19 -22.86
N ASP A 105 -15.26 3.27 -22.21
CA ASP A 105 -14.53 4.53 -22.20
C ASP A 105 -13.55 4.62 -21.02
N ILE A 106 -13.92 4.04 -19.88
CA ILE A 106 -13.07 4.01 -18.69
C ILE A 106 -12.18 2.77 -18.75
N ARG A 107 -10.88 2.99 -18.95
CA ARG A 107 -9.91 1.89 -19.04
C ARG A 107 -8.85 1.99 -17.96
N ILE A 108 -8.70 0.90 -17.22
CA ILE A 108 -7.69 0.77 -16.18
C ILE A 108 -6.58 -0.14 -16.72
N THR A 109 -5.35 0.35 -16.72
CA THR A 109 -4.16 -0.44 -17.04
C THR A 109 -3.27 -0.56 -15.81
N LEU A 110 -3.01 -1.78 -15.37
CA LEU A 110 -2.10 -2.10 -14.27
C LEU A 110 -0.75 -2.57 -14.85
N ILE A 111 0.33 -1.86 -14.55
CA ILE A 111 1.66 -2.05 -15.14
C ILE A 111 2.60 -2.57 -14.05
N GLU A 112 3.30 -3.68 -14.30
CA GLU A 112 4.24 -4.29 -13.37
C GLU A 112 5.53 -4.70 -14.10
N ALA A 113 6.68 -4.37 -13.50
CA ALA A 113 7.98 -4.68 -14.05
C ALA A 113 8.34 -6.16 -13.85
N ALA A 114 7.89 -6.78 -12.77
CA ALA A 114 7.99 -8.22 -12.55
C ALA A 114 7.13 -9.01 -13.55
N ASP A 115 7.40 -10.30 -13.68
CA ASP A 115 6.69 -11.23 -14.55
C ASP A 115 5.27 -11.59 -14.07
N ARG A 116 4.88 -11.14 -12.87
CA ARG A 116 3.57 -11.42 -12.26
C ARG A 116 3.12 -10.34 -11.29
N VAL A 117 1.81 -10.22 -11.12
CA VAL A 117 1.21 -9.41 -10.05
C VAL A 117 1.49 -10.00 -8.66
N LEU A 118 1.49 -9.17 -7.62
CA LEU A 118 1.77 -9.56 -6.24
C LEU A 118 3.03 -10.45 -6.13
N PRO A 119 4.20 -10.02 -6.65
CA PRO A 119 5.36 -10.90 -6.83
C PRO A 119 5.90 -11.51 -5.53
N ALA A 120 5.61 -10.86 -4.39
CA ALA A 120 5.96 -11.33 -3.05
C ALA A 120 5.03 -12.43 -2.49
N LEU A 121 3.95 -12.79 -3.20
CA LEU A 121 3.03 -13.86 -2.82
C LEU A 121 3.31 -15.14 -3.63
N PRO A 122 2.78 -16.31 -3.17
CA PRO A 122 2.89 -17.54 -3.94
C PRO A 122 2.29 -17.40 -5.34
N GLU A 123 2.93 -18.03 -6.34
CA GLU A 123 2.56 -17.91 -7.76
C GLU A 123 1.09 -18.21 -8.04
N ARG A 124 0.52 -19.20 -7.33
CA ARG A 124 -0.91 -19.53 -7.42
C ARG A 124 -1.80 -18.32 -7.09
N VAL A 125 -1.46 -17.56 -6.05
CA VAL A 125 -2.20 -16.36 -5.65
C VAL A 125 -2.08 -15.27 -6.70
N SER A 126 -0.88 -15.04 -7.23
CA SER A 126 -0.65 -14.10 -8.33
C SER A 126 -1.52 -14.42 -9.54
N LYS A 127 -1.54 -15.68 -9.96
CA LYS A 127 -2.30 -16.14 -11.14
C LYS A 127 -3.82 -16.00 -10.97
N GLU A 128 -4.36 -16.36 -9.81
CA GLU A 128 -5.80 -16.19 -9.56
C GLU A 128 -6.20 -14.71 -9.44
N THR A 129 -5.32 -13.88 -8.87
CA THR A 129 -5.52 -12.42 -8.81
C THR A 129 -5.54 -11.81 -10.20
N GLU A 130 -4.58 -12.16 -11.06
CA GLU A 130 -4.52 -11.67 -12.44
C GLU A 130 -5.79 -12.05 -13.23
N LYS A 131 -6.24 -13.32 -13.16
CA LYS A 131 -7.50 -13.75 -13.77
C LYS A 131 -8.70 -12.95 -13.29
N LEU A 132 -8.74 -12.60 -12.00
CA LEU A 132 -9.82 -11.77 -11.46
C LEU A 132 -9.77 -10.36 -12.04
N LEU A 133 -8.59 -9.71 -12.02
CA LEU A 133 -8.41 -8.37 -12.57
C LEU A 133 -8.82 -8.32 -14.06
N VAL A 134 -8.44 -9.31 -14.84
CA VAL A 134 -8.86 -9.44 -16.25
C VAL A 134 -10.38 -9.58 -16.39
N ARG A 135 -11.05 -10.36 -15.52
CA ARG A 135 -12.52 -10.46 -15.48
C ARG A 135 -13.19 -9.13 -15.11
N LEU A 136 -12.52 -8.31 -14.30
CA LEU A 136 -12.91 -6.93 -14.00
C LEU A 136 -12.51 -5.95 -15.11
N GLY A 137 -12.12 -6.41 -16.31
CA GLY A 137 -11.78 -5.54 -17.43
C GLY A 137 -10.52 -4.69 -17.22
N VAL A 138 -9.69 -5.01 -16.21
CA VAL A 138 -8.39 -4.36 -16.02
C VAL A 138 -7.41 -4.94 -17.04
N ASN A 139 -6.74 -4.07 -17.79
CA ASN A 139 -5.64 -4.43 -18.66
C ASN A 139 -4.37 -4.63 -17.83
N VAL A 140 -3.94 -5.88 -17.63
CA VAL A 140 -2.75 -6.20 -16.83
C VAL A 140 -1.53 -6.36 -17.74
N LEU A 141 -0.49 -5.54 -17.51
CA LEU A 141 0.77 -5.55 -18.24
C LEU A 141 1.91 -5.91 -17.28
N VAL A 142 2.24 -7.20 -17.20
CA VAL A 142 3.43 -7.71 -16.49
C VAL A 142 4.66 -7.73 -17.40
N GLY A 143 5.85 -7.82 -16.82
CA GLY A 143 7.12 -7.73 -17.54
C GLY A 143 7.34 -6.37 -18.22
N ALA A 144 6.58 -5.35 -17.80
CA ALA A 144 6.50 -4.04 -18.42
C ALA A 144 7.12 -3.00 -17.48
N LYS A 145 8.37 -2.62 -17.76
CA LYS A 145 9.07 -1.60 -16.99
C LYS A 145 8.79 -0.21 -17.55
N VAL A 146 8.38 0.71 -16.68
CA VAL A 146 8.18 2.13 -17.02
C VAL A 146 9.54 2.82 -17.17
N SER A 147 9.68 3.63 -18.22
CA SER A 147 10.88 4.42 -18.50
C SER A 147 10.68 5.91 -18.22
N VAL A 148 9.52 6.45 -18.58
CA VAL A 148 9.16 7.87 -18.41
C VAL A 148 7.67 8.00 -18.15
N VAL A 149 7.28 8.95 -17.33
CA VAL A 149 5.88 9.36 -17.15
C VAL A 149 5.68 10.75 -17.74
N GLY A 150 4.76 10.89 -18.70
CA GLY A 150 4.35 12.17 -19.26
C GLY A 150 3.08 12.71 -18.62
N SER A 151 2.60 13.87 -19.10
CA SER A 151 1.36 14.48 -18.61
C SER A 151 0.09 13.69 -18.95
N ASP A 152 0.14 12.89 -20.01
CA ASP A 152 -1.00 12.18 -20.60
C ASP A 152 -0.67 10.75 -21.06
N HIS A 153 0.52 10.24 -20.70
CA HIS A 153 0.98 8.92 -21.10
C HIS A 153 2.05 8.34 -20.17
N VAL A 154 2.24 7.03 -20.26
CA VAL A 154 3.34 6.28 -19.64
C VAL A 154 4.14 5.59 -20.74
N SER A 155 5.45 5.86 -20.80
CA SER A 155 6.36 5.18 -21.73
C SER A 155 7.00 3.97 -21.05
N LEU A 156 7.09 2.86 -21.79
CA LEU A 156 7.73 1.63 -21.35
C LEU A 156 9.13 1.50 -21.95
N THR A 157 9.99 0.70 -21.32
CA THR A 157 11.36 0.45 -21.81
C THR A 157 11.42 -0.31 -23.13
N ASP A 158 10.34 -1.00 -23.51
CA ASP A 158 10.23 -1.74 -24.77
C ASP A 158 9.67 -0.89 -25.93
N GLY A 159 9.52 0.42 -25.73
CA GLY A 159 9.07 1.39 -26.73
C GLY A 159 7.55 1.56 -26.81
N ARG A 160 6.76 0.77 -26.08
CA ARG A 160 5.30 0.98 -26.01
C ARG A 160 4.98 2.26 -25.23
N THR A 161 3.89 2.92 -25.62
CA THR A 161 3.34 4.09 -24.92
C THR A 161 1.89 3.81 -24.54
N ILE A 162 1.56 4.03 -23.27
CA ILE A 162 0.23 3.80 -22.70
C ILE A 162 -0.42 5.15 -22.41
N PRO A 163 -1.45 5.58 -23.17
CA PRO A 163 -2.13 6.83 -22.92
C PRO A 163 -2.96 6.75 -21.64
N ALA A 164 -2.85 7.77 -20.78
CA ALA A 164 -3.53 7.82 -19.48
C ALA A 164 -3.69 9.26 -19.00
N GLU A 165 -4.92 9.64 -18.67
CA GLU A 165 -5.23 10.93 -18.05
C GLU A 165 -4.89 10.93 -16.55
N LEU A 166 -5.14 9.82 -15.86
CA LEU A 166 -4.75 9.64 -14.47
C LEU A 166 -3.64 8.60 -14.38
N ILE A 167 -2.50 9.01 -13.85
CA ILE A 167 -1.35 8.14 -13.65
C ILE A 167 -1.11 8.01 -12.16
N VAL A 168 -1.05 6.78 -11.65
CA VAL A 168 -0.86 6.47 -10.24
C VAL A 168 0.43 5.68 -10.06
N TRP A 169 1.32 6.15 -9.19
CA TRP A 169 2.54 5.45 -8.84
C TRP A 169 2.37 4.73 -7.51
N ALA A 170 2.25 3.40 -7.57
CA ALA A 170 2.11 2.50 -6.43
C ALA A 170 3.30 1.51 -6.33
N ALA A 171 4.39 1.76 -7.07
CA ALA A 171 5.55 0.91 -7.12
C ALA A 171 6.63 1.35 -6.13
N GLY A 172 7.03 0.44 -5.23
CA GLY A 172 8.20 0.59 -4.40
C GLY A 172 8.05 1.57 -3.23
N VAL A 173 8.73 1.23 -2.14
CA VAL A 173 8.86 2.10 -0.96
C VAL A 173 10.33 2.30 -0.63
N LYS A 174 10.64 3.45 -0.03
CA LYS A 174 11.98 3.86 0.40
C LYS A 174 11.85 4.60 1.72
N ALA A 175 12.81 4.50 2.63
CA ALA A 175 12.78 5.38 3.80
C ALA A 175 13.05 6.84 3.39
N PRO A 176 12.58 7.85 4.16
CA PRO A 176 12.75 9.25 3.82
C PRO A 176 14.19 9.64 3.50
N ASP A 177 14.40 10.55 2.55
CA ASP A 177 15.73 10.99 2.14
C ASP A 177 16.53 11.65 3.28
N SER A 178 15.84 12.25 4.23
CA SER A 178 16.45 12.82 5.44
C SER A 178 17.13 11.79 6.34
N LEU A 179 16.81 10.49 6.20
CA LEU A 179 17.46 9.44 7.00
C LEU A 179 18.79 8.98 6.43
N LYS A 180 19.08 9.23 5.15
CA LYS A 180 20.31 8.76 4.51
C LYS A 180 21.53 9.27 5.27
N GLU A 181 22.26 8.35 5.86
CA GLU A 181 23.45 8.62 6.69
C GLU A 181 23.24 9.69 7.78
N ILE A 182 21.99 9.81 8.28
CA ILE A 182 21.61 10.84 9.26
C ILE A 182 22.50 10.76 10.49
N ALA A 183 23.18 11.86 10.81
CA ALA A 183 24.11 11.96 11.95
C ALA A 183 25.17 10.84 12.01
N GLY A 184 25.54 10.26 10.86
CA GLY A 184 26.53 9.18 10.78
C GLY A 184 25.96 7.79 11.09
N LEU A 185 24.64 7.62 11.24
CA LEU A 185 24.01 6.31 11.33
C LEU A 185 24.11 5.55 10.00
N GLU A 186 24.22 4.23 10.08
CA GLU A 186 24.31 3.39 8.90
C GLU A 186 22.95 3.26 8.20
N THR A 187 22.91 3.48 6.89
CA THR A 187 21.71 3.25 6.07
C THR A 187 21.97 2.37 4.87
N ASN A 188 20.97 1.61 4.44
CA ASN A 188 21.03 0.85 3.19
C ASN A 188 20.72 1.72 1.95
N ARG A 189 20.73 1.11 0.76
CA ARG A 189 20.46 1.78 -0.53
C ARG A 189 19.08 2.45 -0.66
N ILE A 190 18.11 2.07 0.17
CA ILE A 190 16.77 2.66 0.23
C ILE A 190 16.59 3.50 1.51
N ASN A 191 17.69 4.03 2.05
CA ASN A 191 17.77 4.92 3.21
C ASN A 191 17.27 4.33 4.54
N GLN A 192 17.00 3.02 4.61
CA GLN A 192 16.58 2.42 5.88
C GLN A 192 17.77 2.35 6.83
N LEU A 193 17.55 2.72 8.09
CA LEU A 193 18.53 2.59 9.17
C LEU A 193 18.83 1.13 9.43
N VAL A 194 20.10 0.74 9.33
CA VAL A 194 20.53 -0.63 9.61
C VAL A 194 20.49 -0.86 11.11
N VAL A 195 19.78 -1.91 11.52
CA VAL A 195 19.59 -2.24 12.93
C VAL A 195 20.05 -3.66 13.24
N ARG A 196 20.50 -3.85 14.48
CA ARG A 196 20.77 -5.16 15.07
C ARG A 196 19.47 -5.93 15.32
N PRO A 197 19.53 -7.24 15.64
CA PRO A 197 18.36 -8.00 16.08
C PRO A 197 17.66 -7.41 17.31
N THR A 198 18.34 -6.59 18.12
CA THR A 198 17.75 -5.83 19.24
C THR A 198 16.99 -4.57 18.80
N LEU A 199 16.90 -4.30 17.49
CA LEU A 199 16.33 -3.11 16.86
C LEU A 199 17.06 -1.77 17.16
N GLN A 200 18.20 -1.85 17.84
CA GLN A 200 19.12 -0.73 18.00
C GLN A 200 19.88 -0.47 16.69
N ALA A 201 20.18 0.79 16.40
CA ALA A 201 21.07 1.17 15.31
C ALA A 201 22.44 0.48 15.48
N THR A 202 23.12 0.20 14.38
CA THR A 202 24.43 -0.48 14.41
C THR A 202 25.55 0.37 15.02
N ARG A 203 25.37 1.69 15.09
CA ARG A 203 26.39 2.66 15.52
C ARG A 203 26.08 3.38 16.84
N ASP A 204 24.88 3.20 17.39
CA ASP A 204 24.46 3.83 18.65
C ASP A 204 23.47 2.91 19.40
N ASP A 205 23.77 2.60 20.65
CA ASP A 205 22.94 1.75 21.52
C ASP A 205 21.68 2.45 22.03
N ASN A 206 21.63 3.79 22.01
CA ASN A 206 20.50 4.57 22.50
C ASN A 206 19.52 4.98 21.39
N ILE A 207 19.82 4.62 20.14
CA ILE A 207 18.95 4.88 18.99
C ILE A 207 18.37 3.57 18.49
N PHE A 208 17.06 3.51 18.39
CA PHE A 208 16.30 2.39 17.85
C PHE A 208 15.60 2.82 16.57
N ALA A 209 15.37 1.88 15.64
CA ALA A 209 14.54 2.12 14.48
C ALA A 209 13.59 0.94 14.22
N ILE A 210 12.32 1.25 13.91
CA ILE A 210 11.27 0.24 13.66
C ILE A 210 10.42 0.61 12.45
N GLY A 211 9.67 -0.36 11.95
CA GLY A 211 8.82 -0.21 10.77
C GLY A 211 9.65 -0.02 9.50
N ASP A 212 9.04 0.61 8.49
CA ASP A 212 9.60 0.66 7.14
C ASP A 212 10.88 1.49 7.04
N CYS A 213 11.20 2.35 8.01
CA CYS A 213 12.48 3.07 8.06
C CYS A 213 13.64 2.22 8.60
N SER A 214 13.39 0.97 9.03
CA SER A 214 14.40 0.08 9.59
C SER A 214 14.77 -1.05 8.62
N ALA A 215 16.06 -1.32 8.50
CA ALA A 215 16.61 -2.49 7.82
C ALA A 215 16.98 -3.54 8.88
N CYS A 216 15.97 -4.28 9.33
CA CYS A 216 16.13 -5.38 10.27
C CYS A 216 16.39 -6.69 9.50
N SER A 217 17.47 -7.38 9.81
CA SER A 217 17.77 -8.70 9.22
C SER A 217 16.71 -9.74 9.60
N TRP A 218 16.34 -10.56 8.62
CA TRP A 218 15.53 -11.77 8.77
C TRP A 218 16.39 -13.04 8.53
N GLY A 219 17.67 -12.97 8.90
CA GLY A 219 18.65 -14.03 8.65
C GLY A 219 18.94 -14.15 7.15
N ASP A 220 19.03 -15.38 6.66
CA ASP A 220 19.38 -15.67 5.26
C ASP A 220 18.29 -15.25 4.24
N ARG A 221 17.12 -14.83 4.72
CA ARG A 221 16.00 -14.35 3.88
C ARG A 221 16.11 -12.87 3.50
N GLY A 222 17.19 -12.19 3.89
CA GLY A 222 17.35 -10.75 3.68
C GLY A 222 16.72 -9.95 4.81
N ASN A 223 16.10 -8.81 4.50
CA ASN A 223 15.48 -7.96 5.50
C ASN A 223 14.00 -8.30 5.73
N VAL A 224 13.51 -8.00 6.93
CA VAL A 224 12.08 -8.05 7.26
C VAL A 224 11.31 -7.14 6.28
N PRO A 225 10.21 -7.62 5.67
CA PRO A 225 9.48 -6.85 4.66
C PRO A 225 8.77 -5.62 5.28
N PRO A 226 8.64 -4.51 4.52
CA PRO A 226 7.96 -3.30 4.98
C PRO A 226 6.44 -3.54 5.04
N ARG A 227 5.97 -4.02 6.19
CA ARG A 227 4.57 -4.40 6.43
C ARG A 227 4.13 -3.89 7.78
N ALA A 228 2.86 -3.48 7.88
CA ALA A 228 2.25 -3.07 9.14
C ALA A 228 2.40 -4.12 10.25
N GLN A 229 2.31 -5.41 9.91
CA GLN A 229 2.54 -6.50 10.85
C GLN A 229 3.97 -6.52 11.41
N ALA A 230 4.98 -6.30 10.56
CA ALA A 230 6.36 -6.23 11.00
C ALA A 230 6.56 -5.04 11.95
N ALA A 231 6.07 -3.87 11.59
CA ALA A 231 6.11 -2.67 12.42
C ALA A 231 5.43 -2.91 13.79
N HIS A 232 4.26 -3.57 13.79
CA HIS A 232 3.54 -3.90 15.02
C HIS A 232 4.31 -4.89 15.92
N GLN A 233 4.90 -5.93 15.34
CA GLN A 233 5.73 -6.88 16.11
C GLN A 233 6.99 -6.22 16.68
N GLN A 234 7.65 -5.35 15.90
CA GLN A 234 8.79 -4.57 16.35
C GLN A 234 8.43 -3.60 17.48
N ALA A 235 7.30 -2.89 17.36
CA ALA A 235 6.79 -2.00 18.41
C ALA A 235 6.45 -2.76 19.69
N SER A 236 5.74 -3.89 19.58
CA SER A 236 5.40 -4.75 20.72
C SER A 236 6.65 -5.31 21.41
N HIS A 237 7.67 -5.66 20.62
CA HIS A 237 8.96 -6.06 21.15
C HIS A 237 9.60 -4.90 21.93
N LEU A 238 9.81 -3.73 21.30
CA LEU A 238 10.44 -2.57 21.94
C LEU A 238 9.71 -2.09 23.20
N TYR A 239 8.38 -2.14 23.23
CA TYR A 239 7.59 -1.80 24.41
C TYR A 239 8.07 -2.56 25.66
N SER A 240 8.40 -3.84 25.50
CA SER A 240 8.93 -4.68 26.59
C SER A 240 10.44 -4.54 26.82
N GLN A 241 11.19 -4.00 25.85
CA GLN A 241 12.64 -3.90 25.90
C GLN A 241 13.16 -2.54 26.38
N ILE A 242 12.48 -1.43 26.08
CA ILE A 242 12.92 -0.08 26.49
C ILE A 242 13.10 0.01 28.02
N PRO A 243 12.18 -0.49 28.88
CA PRO A 243 12.40 -0.47 30.32
C PRO A 243 13.63 -1.27 30.77
N ARG A 244 14.01 -2.33 30.04
CA ARG A 244 15.22 -3.12 30.32
C ARG A 244 16.46 -2.30 30.00
N HIS A 245 16.48 -1.66 28.81
CA HIS A 245 17.55 -0.75 28.38
C HIS A 245 17.78 0.36 29.40
N LEU A 246 16.71 1.02 29.85
CA LEU A 246 16.79 2.10 30.85
C LEU A 246 17.31 1.64 32.21
N ARG A 247 17.21 0.35 32.54
CA ARG A 247 17.79 -0.25 33.76
C ARG A 247 19.20 -0.81 33.54
N GLY A 248 19.79 -0.63 32.34
CA GLY A 248 21.07 -1.22 31.97
C GLY A 248 21.03 -2.73 31.80
N GLU A 249 19.84 -3.32 31.65
CA GLU A 249 19.68 -4.76 31.40
C GLU A 249 19.83 -5.07 29.92
N ALA A 250 20.36 -6.25 29.60
CA ALA A 250 20.45 -6.72 28.23
C ALA A 250 19.07 -6.81 27.55
N ILE A 251 19.00 -6.23 26.35
CA ILE A 251 17.86 -6.30 25.43
C ILE A 251 17.84 -7.67 24.75
N LYS A 252 16.64 -8.21 24.55
CA LYS A 252 16.45 -9.48 23.84
C LYS A 252 16.36 -9.24 22.34
N ASP A 253 16.69 -10.27 21.55
CA ASP A 253 16.52 -10.21 20.10
C ASP A 253 15.06 -10.24 19.68
N TYR A 254 14.72 -9.40 18.71
CA TYR A 254 13.51 -9.46 17.92
C TYR A 254 13.58 -10.61 16.90
N ARG A 255 12.48 -11.36 16.76
CA ARG A 255 12.34 -12.41 15.75
C ARG A 255 11.03 -12.22 15.01
N TYR A 256 11.13 -11.83 13.74
CA TYR A 256 9.96 -11.67 12.88
C TYR A 256 9.25 -13.01 12.63
N ARG A 257 7.93 -13.01 12.85
CA ARG A 257 7.04 -14.12 12.50
C ARG A 257 6.13 -13.67 11.37
N ASP A 258 6.26 -14.28 10.19
CA ASP A 258 5.33 -14.01 9.10
C ASP A 258 4.00 -14.72 9.39
N PHE A 259 2.89 -13.98 9.38
CA PHE A 259 1.54 -14.53 9.57
C PHE A 259 0.80 -14.66 8.23
N GLY A 260 1.50 -14.41 7.12
CA GLY A 260 0.94 -14.40 5.78
C GLY A 260 0.61 -12.99 5.29
N SER A 261 -0.17 -12.93 4.23
CA SER A 261 -0.59 -11.67 3.60
C SER A 261 -1.99 -11.81 3.05
N LEU A 262 -2.77 -10.74 3.19
CA LEU A 262 -4.12 -10.63 2.64
C LEU A 262 -4.10 -9.48 1.65
N VAL A 263 -4.69 -9.71 0.48
CA VAL A 263 -4.95 -8.65 -0.49
C VAL A 263 -6.46 -8.60 -0.70
N SER A 264 -7.04 -7.43 -0.47
CA SER A 264 -8.46 -7.19 -0.72
C SER A 264 -8.67 -7.04 -2.22
N LEU A 265 -9.75 -7.61 -2.76
CA LEU A 265 -10.15 -7.39 -4.16
C LEU A 265 -11.60 -6.87 -4.21
N GLY A 266 -11.98 -6.07 -3.20
CA GLY A 266 -13.31 -5.49 -3.06
C GLY A 266 -14.39 -6.51 -2.66
N GLU A 267 -15.60 -6.35 -3.20
CA GLU A 267 -16.76 -7.23 -2.91
C GLU A 267 -16.74 -8.56 -3.67
N PHE A 268 -15.86 -8.73 -4.67
CA PHE A 268 -15.85 -9.90 -5.56
C PHE A 268 -15.05 -11.09 -4.99
N SER A 269 -14.02 -10.82 -4.19
CA SER A 269 -13.31 -11.81 -3.36
C SER A 269 -12.26 -11.12 -2.49
N THR A 270 -11.84 -11.76 -1.40
CA THR A 270 -10.56 -11.47 -0.73
C THR A 270 -9.68 -12.67 -0.99
N VAL A 271 -8.48 -12.46 -1.53
CA VAL A 271 -7.51 -13.53 -1.74
C VAL A 271 -6.43 -13.39 -0.69
N GLY A 272 -6.35 -14.38 0.19
CA GLY A 272 -5.37 -14.42 1.28
C GLY A 272 -4.44 -15.62 1.17
N SER A 273 -3.17 -15.44 1.52
CA SER A 273 -2.23 -16.54 1.75
C SER A 273 -1.80 -16.52 3.22
N MET A 274 -2.08 -17.60 3.95
CA MET A 274 -1.49 -17.80 5.28
C MET A 274 -0.27 -18.72 5.17
N MET A 275 0.81 -18.36 5.85
CA MET A 275 1.96 -19.23 6.10
C MET A 275 1.94 -19.62 7.59
N GLY A 276 1.58 -20.87 7.88
CA GLY A 276 1.46 -21.37 9.25
C GLY A 276 2.40 -22.55 9.51
N ALA A 277 3.24 -22.43 10.55
CA ALA A 277 4.18 -23.46 11.01
C ALA A 277 3.53 -24.79 11.45
N LEU A 278 2.20 -24.88 11.46
CA LEU A 278 1.45 -26.08 11.87
C LEU A 278 0.95 -26.94 10.68
N VAL A 279 1.00 -26.45 9.44
CA VAL A 279 0.39 -27.16 8.28
C VAL A 279 1.34 -27.33 7.08
N GLY A 280 2.58 -26.83 7.13
CA GLY A 280 3.58 -27.15 6.11
C GLY A 280 3.22 -26.72 4.68
N GLY A 281 2.44 -25.65 4.51
CA GLY A 281 2.03 -25.15 3.19
C GLY A 281 1.40 -23.76 3.22
N SER A 282 1.28 -23.14 2.04
CA SER A 282 0.49 -21.92 1.83
C SER A 282 -0.95 -22.32 1.56
N LEU A 283 -1.87 -21.96 2.47
CA LEU A 283 -3.30 -22.14 2.24
C LEU A 283 -3.85 -20.85 1.64
N VAL A 284 -4.34 -20.95 0.41
CA VAL A 284 -5.08 -19.88 -0.27
C VAL A 284 -6.53 -19.96 0.18
N PHE A 285 -7.01 -18.92 0.84
CA PHE A 285 -8.42 -18.84 1.23
C PHE A 285 -9.09 -17.73 0.43
N GLU A 286 -10.21 -18.08 -0.20
CA GLU A 286 -11.09 -17.14 -0.89
C GLU A 286 -12.33 -16.84 -0.03
N GLY A 287 -12.87 -15.64 -0.15
CA GLY A 287 -14.21 -15.31 0.36
C GLY A 287 -14.29 -14.94 1.85
N LEU A 288 -15.34 -15.41 2.54
CA LEU A 288 -15.76 -14.94 3.87
C LEU A 288 -14.66 -15.06 4.94
N PHE A 289 -13.82 -16.10 4.86
CA PHE A 289 -12.74 -16.33 5.81
C PHE A 289 -11.61 -15.29 5.67
N ALA A 290 -11.20 -14.98 4.44
CA ALA A 290 -10.20 -13.95 4.16
C ALA A 290 -10.73 -12.55 4.52
N ARG A 291 -12.03 -12.28 4.32
CA ARG A 291 -12.70 -11.07 4.80
C ARG A 291 -12.73 -10.97 6.33
N MET A 292 -13.02 -12.07 7.04
CA MET A 292 -12.95 -12.12 8.51
C MET A 292 -11.53 -11.86 9.02
N MET A 293 -10.52 -12.39 8.34
CA MET A 293 -9.12 -12.15 8.69
C MET A 293 -8.69 -10.70 8.44
N TYR A 294 -9.10 -10.10 7.33
CA TYR A 294 -8.87 -8.67 7.06
C TYR A 294 -9.51 -7.80 8.13
N LEU A 295 -10.78 -8.08 8.46
CA LEU A 295 -11.49 -7.40 9.55
C LEU A 295 -10.84 -7.65 10.91
N SER A 296 -10.29 -8.84 11.16
CA SER A 296 -9.58 -9.17 12.39
C SER A 296 -8.28 -8.38 12.53
N LEU A 297 -7.48 -8.28 11.47
CA LEU A 297 -6.26 -7.46 11.44
C LEU A 297 -6.59 -5.97 11.62
N TYR A 298 -7.62 -5.47 10.93
CA TYR A 298 -8.11 -4.11 11.10
C TYR A 298 -8.57 -3.84 12.54
N LYS A 299 -9.34 -4.75 13.14
CA LYS A 299 -9.79 -4.65 14.54
C LYS A 299 -8.66 -4.79 15.55
N MET A 300 -7.63 -5.58 15.26
CA MET A 300 -6.43 -5.67 16.09
C MET A 300 -5.69 -4.33 16.12
N HIS A 301 -5.62 -3.64 14.97
CA HIS A 301 -5.08 -2.29 14.88
C HIS A 301 -5.93 -1.27 15.65
N GLU A 302 -7.26 -1.27 15.46
CA GLU A 302 -8.15 -0.41 16.26
C GLU A 302 -8.01 -0.72 17.76
N HIS A 303 -7.86 -2.00 18.14
CA HIS A 303 -7.74 -2.41 19.54
C HIS A 303 -6.43 -1.90 20.15
N ALA A 304 -5.34 -1.92 19.40
CA ALA A 304 -4.07 -1.37 19.83
C ALA A 304 -4.14 0.16 20.05
N LEU A 305 -4.93 0.89 19.27
CA LEU A 305 -5.06 2.35 19.35
C LEU A 305 -6.13 2.84 20.33
N HIS A 306 -7.20 2.07 20.52
CA HIS A 306 -8.42 2.54 21.19
C HIS A 306 -8.87 1.65 22.36
N GLY A 307 -8.21 0.51 22.57
CA GLY A 307 -8.56 -0.46 23.59
C GLY A 307 -9.82 -1.27 23.25
N SER A 308 -10.05 -2.34 24.01
CA SER A 308 -11.09 -3.35 23.78
C SER A 308 -12.51 -2.78 23.79
N VAL A 309 -12.81 -1.84 24.69
CA VAL A 309 -14.18 -1.31 24.90
C VAL A 309 -14.63 -0.47 23.71
N LYS A 310 -13.79 0.43 23.22
CA LYS A 310 -14.14 1.32 22.10
C LYS A 310 -14.29 0.53 20.79
N VAL A 311 -13.41 -0.44 20.54
CA VAL A 311 -13.53 -1.32 19.36
C VAL A 311 -14.79 -2.18 19.40
N ALA A 312 -15.16 -2.69 20.58
CA ALA A 312 -16.39 -3.44 20.75
C ALA A 312 -17.63 -2.57 20.45
N LEU A 313 -17.66 -1.35 20.98
CA LEU A 313 -18.73 -0.39 20.73
C LEU A 313 -18.79 0.06 19.26
N ASP A 314 -17.65 0.41 18.64
CA ASP A 314 -17.59 0.82 17.23
C ASP A 314 -17.94 -0.34 16.28
N THR A 315 -17.61 -1.57 16.65
CA THR A 315 -18.03 -2.78 15.94
C THR A 315 -19.55 -2.95 16.03
N LEU A 316 -20.12 -2.83 17.24
CA LEU A 316 -21.55 -2.99 17.48
C LEU A 316 -22.35 -1.89 16.77
N ALA A 317 -21.88 -0.64 16.86
CA ALA A 317 -22.44 0.50 16.17
C ALA A 317 -22.48 0.24 14.67
N ARG A 318 -21.33 -0.09 14.03
CA ARG A 318 -21.27 -0.39 12.59
C ARG A 318 -22.15 -1.55 12.14
N LEU A 319 -22.33 -2.57 12.99
CA LEU A 319 -23.26 -3.70 12.75
C LEU A 319 -24.72 -3.24 12.75
N ILE A 320 -25.09 -2.31 13.63
CA ILE A 320 -26.42 -1.73 13.72
C ILE A 320 -26.65 -0.76 12.55
N THR A 321 -25.70 0.14 12.24
CA THR A 321 -25.84 1.11 11.13
C THR A 321 -25.89 0.43 9.76
N ARG A 322 -25.13 -0.66 9.54
CA ARG A 322 -25.22 -1.46 8.30
C ARG A 322 -26.58 -2.10 8.05
N ARG A 323 -27.40 -2.28 9.10
CA ARG A 323 -28.77 -2.80 8.96
C ARG A 323 -29.80 -1.69 8.71
N THR A 324 -29.45 -0.42 8.95
CA THR A 324 -30.40 0.71 8.92
C THR A 324 -30.11 1.73 7.83
N GLU A 325 -28.96 1.69 7.16
CA GLU A 325 -28.65 2.57 6.02
C GLU A 325 -28.59 1.79 4.68
N PRO A 326 -29.19 2.31 3.59
CA PRO A 326 -28.98 1.77 2.25
C PRO A 326 -27.51 1.91 1.82
N HIS A 327 -27.06 1.03 0.91
CA HIS A 327 -25.68 0.92 0.40
C HIS A 327 -25.23 2.10 -0.50
N VAL A 328 -25.72 3.31 -0.26
CA VAL A 328 -25.32 4.52 -1.00
C VAL A 328 -25.08 5.63 0.00
N LYS A 329 -23.81 6.02 0.17
CA LYS A 329 -23.45 7.29 0.80
C LYS A 329 -23.47 8.38 -0.25
N LEU A 330 -24.60 9.08 -0.34
CA LEU A 330 -24.68 10.43 -0.90
C LEU A 330 -24.46 11.40 0.27
N HIS A 331 -23.23 11.89 0.44
CA HIS A 331 -22.87 13.21 0.99
C HIS A 331 -21.38 13.46 0.72
#